data_AF-E0CS35-F1
#
_entry.id   AF-E0CS35-F1
#
_cell.length_a   1.000
_cell.length_b   1.000
_cell.length_c   1.000
_cell.angle_alpha   90.00
_cell.angle_beta   90.00
_cell.angle_gamma   90.00
#
_symmetry.space_group_name_H-M   'P 1'
#
loop_
_entity.id
_entity.type
_entity.pdbx_description
1 polymer ?
#
loop_
_entity_poly.entity_id
_entity_poly.type
_entity_poly.pdbx_seq_one_letter_code
_entity_poly.pdbx_strand_id
1 'polypeptide(L)'
;MEYVDTALTSIGLLKDLWSSISNCFNYHEILEENCTTLRDKMERLKGREHDINTILKNAQYDHRKKEKKEVENWLIEVQHMKDRAQKIEQEAAKKRCFSRLRFLSQSEDNIKQVDELIELGKFPDGILIDVLQDEGMTLLTTQLIGETTTKRILEKIWTCLEKGEIQSIGVWGMGGIGKTIVVTHIYNRLLENSSTFGQVYWVTISKESSIHDLQDAIAEKFNIEFSEEGDDDKRSALLFKAFQKLKKFVLILDDLWEVYEPTGWNSSWS
;
A
#
# COMPACT_ATOMS: atom_id res chain seq x y z
N MET A 1 -44.22 18.87 67.52
CA MET A 1 -42.84 19.10 67.05
C MET A 1 -42.41 18.05 66.01
N GLU A 2 -42.84 16.79 66.09
CA GLU A 2 -42.47 15.74 65.11
C GLU A 2 -42.87 16.02 63.65
N TYR A 3 -44.04 16.62 63.39
CA TYR A 3 -44.54 16.81 62.01
C TYR A 3 -43.70 17.79 61.15
N VAL A 4 -43.04 18.76 61.79
CA VAL A 4 -42.19 19.76 61.12
C VAL A 4 -40.84 19.15 60.75
N ASP A 5 -40.36 18.23 61.59
CA ASP A 5 -39.08 17.53 61.41
C ASP A 5 -39.15 16.50 60.27
N THR A 6 -40.28 15.79 60.15
CA THR A 6 -40.52 14.86 59.02
C THR A 6 -40.65 15.61 57.67
N ALA A 7 -41.28 16.79 57.68
CA ALA A 7 -41.43 17.63 56.49
C ALA A 7 -40.08 18.23 56.05
N LEU A 8 -39.25 18.71 56.98
CA LEU A 8 -37.91 19.22 56.70
C LEU A 8 -36.98 18.13 56.14
N THR A 9 -37.03 16.93 56.73
CA THR A 9 -36.25 15.76 56.25
C THR A 9 -36.66 15.36 54.82
N SER A 10 -37.96 15.39 54.53
CA SER A 10 -38.50 15.09 53.19
C SER A 10 -38.09 16.13 52.14
N ILE A 11 -38.06 17.41 52.51
CA ILE A 11 -37.58 18.52 51.66
C ILE A 11 -36.07 18.40 51.39
N GLY A 12 -35.28 17.99 52.38
CA GLY A 12 -33.84 17.70 52.22
C GLY A 12 -33.59 16.60 51.19
N LEU A 13 -34.28 15.46 51.33
CA LEU A 13 -34.17 14.33 50.41
C LEU A 13 -34.57 14.68 48.97
N LEU A 14 -35.59 15.53 48.79
CA LEU A 14 -36.00 16.00 47.46
C LEU A 14 -34.97 16.93 46.81
N LYS A 15 -34.27 17.76 47.59
CA LYS A 15 -33.15 18.58 47.08
C LYS A 15 -31.97 17.72 46.66
N ASP A 16 -31.66 16.68 47.42
CA ASP A 16 -30.55 15.75 47.12
C ASP A 16 -30.86 14.90 45.88
N LEU A 17 -32.12 14.48 45.73
CA LEU A 17 -32.62 13.83 44.51
C LEU A 17 -32.59 14.78 43.30
N TRP A 18 -33.06 16.02 43.45
CA TRP A 18 -33.07 17.00 42.36
C TRP A 18 -31.65 17.39 41.91
N SER A 19 -30.72 17.58 42.85
CA SER A 19 -29.31 17.83 42.52
C SER A 19 -28.68 16.63 41.83
N SER A 20 -28.97 15.41 42.27
CA SER A 20 -28.51 14.18 41.61
C SER A 20 -29.09 14.01 40.20
N ILE A 21 -30.37 14.33 40.00
CA ILE A 21 -31.05 14.30 38.69
C ILE A 21 -30.49 15.40 37.78
N SER A 22 -30.35 16.63 38.26
CA SER A 22 -29.77 17.76 37.53
C SER A 22 -28.34 17.46 37.07
N ASN A 23 -27.52 16.89 37.96
CA ASN A 23 -26.17 16.42 37.62
C ASN A 23 -26.22 15.33 36.54
N CYS A 24 -27.14 14.38 36.64
CA CYS A 24 -27.32 13.32 35.64
C CYS A 24 -27.67 13.85 34.24
N PHE A 25 -28.50 14.91 34.17
CA PHE A 25 -28.85 15.58 32.92
C PHE A 25 -27.66 16.35 32.34
N ASN A 26 -26.93 17.12 33.16
CA ASN A 26 -25.73 17.82 32.70
C ASN A 26 -24.65 16.85 32.17
N TYR A 27 -24.40 15.74 32.86
CA TYR A 27 -23.46 14.72 32.37
C TYR A 27 -23.95 14.04 31.09
N HIS A 28 -25.25 14.03 30.82
CA HIS A 28 -25.78 13.48 29.58
C HIS A 28 -25.47 14.37 28.38
N GLU A 29 -25.74 15.66 28.52
CA GLU A 29 -25.53 16.67 27.48
C GLU A 29 -24.05 16.79 27.12
N ILE A 30 -23.17 16.88 28.13
CA ILE A 30 -21.72 16.93 27.91
C ILE A 30 -21.21 15.64 27.26
N LEU A 31 -21.71 14.47 27.68
CA LEU A 31 -21.31 13.21 27.06
C LEU A 31 -21.77 13.13 25.59
N GLU A 32 -22.95 13.66 25.27
CA GLU A 32 -23.47 13.71 23.90
C GLU A 32 -22.64 14.67 23.02
N GLU A 33 -22.26 15.83 23.55
CA GLU A 33 -21.35 16.78 22.89
C GLU A 33 -19.97 16.15 22.65
N ASN A 34 -19.40 15.47 23.65
CA ASN A 34 -18.14 14.75 23.51
C ASN A 34 -18.23 13.62 22.49
N CYS A 35 -19.34 12.86 22.47
CA CYS A 35 -19.55 11.81 21.46
C CYS A 35 -19.61 12.40 20.06
N THR A 36 -20.26 13.56 19.90
CA THR A 36 -20.33 14.28 18.62
C THR A 36 -18.94 14.76 18.19
N THR A 37 -18.20 15.39 19.10
CA THR A 37 -16.82 15.85 18.87
C THR A 37 -15.89 14.70 18.50
N LEU A 38 -15.96 13.59 19.25
CA LEU A 38 -15.16 12.39 19.01
C LEU A 38 -15.47 11.80 17.64
N ARG A 39 -16.75 11.74 17.25
CA ARG A 39 -17.18 11.23 15.93
C ARG A 39 -16.60 12.08 14.80
N ASP A 40 -16.73 13.39 14.88
CA ASP A 40 -16.24 14.31 13.84
C ASP A 40 -14.71 14.21 13.67
N LYS A 41 -13.97 14.13 14.78
CA LYS A 41 -12.51 13.93 14.75
C LYS A 41 -12.14 12.55 14.21
N MET A 42 -12.90 11.51 14.57
CA MET A 42 -12.66 10.16 14.08
C MET A 42 -12.92 10.05 12.58
N GLU A 43 -13.90 10.76 12.02
CA GLU A 43 -14.09 10.81 10.56
C GLU A 43 -12.90 11.45 9.85
N ARG A 44 -12.31 12.52 10.41
CA ARG A 44 -11.07 13.11 9.88
C ARG A 44 -9.91 12.12 9.92
N LEU A 45 -9.75 11.40 11.03
CA LEU A 45 -8.68 10.43 11.21
C LEU A 45 -8.84 9.22 10.27
N LYS A 46 -10.07 8.72 10.05
CA LYS A 46 -10.38 7.69 9.04
C LYS A 46 -10.07 8.16 7.61
N GLY A 47 -10.39 9.41 7.28
CA GLY A 47 -10.04 10.00 5.99
C GLY A 47 -8.53 9.98 5.77
N ARG A 48 -7.76 10.40 6.78
CA ARG A 48 -6.29 10.40 6.70
C ARG A 48 -5.71 8.99 6.56
N GLU A 49 -6.23 8.03 7.33
CA GLU A 49 -5.86 6.63 7.22
C GLU A 49 -6.14 6.07 5.82
N HIS A 50 -7.30 6.41 5.23
CA HIS A 50 -7.64 6.00 3.87
C HIS A 50 -6.65 6.52 2.83
N ASP A 51 -6.26 7.80 2.94
CA ASP A 51 -5.26 8.40 2.05
C ASP A 51 -3.90 7.70 2.18
N ILE A 52 -3.44 7.44 3.41
CA ILE A 52 -2.18 6.73 3.67
C ILE A 52 -2.24 5.32 3.09
N ASN A 53 -3.30 4.55 3.37
CA ASN A 53 -3.45 3.20 2.82
C ASN A 53 -3.48 3.19 1.28
N THR A 54 -4.06 4.22 0.66
CA THR A 54 -4.04 4.38 -0.80
C THR A 54 -2.63 4.64 -1.31
N ILE A 55 -1.84 5.47 -0.62
CA ILE A 55 -0.42 5.71 -0.93
C ILE A 55 0.39 4.42 -0.79
N LEU A 56 0.23 3.69 0.32
CA LEU A 56 0.92 2.42 0.59
C LEU A 56 0.60 1.38 -0.48
N LYS A 57 -0.68 1.21 -0.82
CA LYS A 57 -1.12 0.30 -1.89
C LYS A 57 -0.57 0.68 -3.27
N ASN A 58 -0.31 1.97 -3.53
CA ASN A 58 0.33 2.38 -4.78
C ASN A 58 1.84 2.20 -4.74
N ALA A 59 2.46 2.38 -3.57
CA ALA A 59 3.89 2.20 -3.39
C ALA A 59 4.32 0.73 -3.38
N GLN A 60 3.42 -0.22 -3.08
CA GLN A 60 3.72 -1.66 -3.03
C GLN A 60 4.34 -2.23 -4.32
N TYR A 61 4.14 -1.55 -5.46
CA TYR A 61 4.70 -1.95 -6.75
C TYR A 61 6.13 -1.42 -6.96
N ASP A 62 6.56 -0.39 -6.23
CA ASP A 62 7.93 0.14 -6.28
C ASP A 62 8.76 -0.49 -5.14
N HIS A 63 9.56 -1.49 -5.49
CA HIS A 63 10.40 -2.24 -4.55
C HIS A 63 11.43 -1.38 -3.80
N ARG A 64 11.71 -0.16 -4.27
CA ARG A 64 12.60 0.79 -3.60
C ARG A 64 11.90 1.58 -2.51
N LYS A 65 10.57 1.47 -2.39
CA LYS A 65 9.80 2.20 -1.39
C LYS A 65 9.25 1.23 -0.36
N LYS A 66 9.53 1.50 0.91
CA LYS A 66 8.90 0.80 2.02
C LYS A 66 8.24 1.78 2.95
N GLU A 67 7.14 1.37 3.55
CA GLU A 67 6.50 2.14 4.60
C GLU A 67 7.43 2.31 5.80
N LYS A 68 7.40 3.51 6.39
CA LYS A 68 8.15 3.76 7.61
C LYS A 68 7.53 3.04 8.79
N LYS A 69 8.35 2.63 9.76
CA LYS A 69 7.87 1.97 10.98
C LYS A 69 6.91 2.86 11.80
N GLU A 70 7.12 4.17 11.78
CA GLU A 70 6.22 5.12 12.44
C GLU A 70 4.80 5.11 11.84
N VAL A 71 4.68 4.88 10.52
CA VAL A 71 3.39 4.78 9.83
C VAL A 71 2.68 3.48 10.19
N GLU A 72 3.41 2.37 10.20
CA GLU A 72 2.88 1.06 10.62
C GLU A 72 2.33 1.12 12.06
N ASN A 73 3.12 1.67 12.99
CA ASN A 73 2.69 1.84 14.38
C ASN A 73 1.47 2.76 14.49
N TRP A 74 1.44 3.85 13.72
CA TRP A 74 0.31 4.77 13.71
C TRP A 74 -0.98 4.10 13.21
N LEU A 75 -0.92 3.27 12.17
CA LEU A 75 -2.09 2.52 11.67
C LEU A 75 -2.65 1.57 12.74
N ILE A 76 -1.78 0.92 13.51
CA ILE A 76 -2.19 0.07 14.64
C ILE A 76 -2.94 0.90 15.70
N GLU A 77 -2.39 2.05 16.08
CA GLU A 77 -3.03 2.93 17.07
C GLU A 77 -4.37 3.50 16.58
N VAL A 78 -4.48 3.84 15.30
CA VAL A 78 -5.75 4.26 14.68
C VAL A 78 -6.79 3.15 14.80
N GLN A 79 -6.41 1.89 14.58
CA GLN A 79 -7.33 0.77 14.70
C GLN A 79 -7.80 0.57 16.14
N HIS A 80 -6.89 0.63 17.12
CA HIS A 80 -7.27 0.61 18.55
C HIS A 80 -8.20 1.77 18.92
N MET A 81 -7.99 2.95 18.30
CA MET A 81 -8.82 4.12 18.55
C MET A 81 -10.24 3.95 18.02
N LYS A 82 -10.41 3.34 16.84
CA LYS A 82 -11.75 3.00 16.31
C LYS A 82 -12.52 2.08 17.28
N ASP A 83 -11.87 1.05 17.80
CA ASP A 83 -12.51 0.10 18.72
C ASP A 83 -12.94 0.78 20.03
N ARG A 84 -12.12 1.70 20.55
CA ARG A 84 -12.46 2.50 21.73
C ARG A 84 -13.60 3.48 21.47
N ALA A 85 -13.61 4.16 20.32
CA ALA A 85 -14.68 5.07 19.95
C ALA A 85 -16.02 4.33 19.79
N GLN A 86 -16.02 3.15 19.17
CA GLN A 86 -17.20 2.32 19.02
C GLN A 86 -17.80 1.89 20.37
N LYS A 87 -16.95 1.55 21.35
CA LYS A 87 -17.41 1.21 22.71
C LYS A 87 -18.12 2.39 23.38
N ILE A 88 -17.62 3.62 23.21
CA ILE A 88 -18.26 4.82 23.76
C ILE A 88 -19.60 5.08 23.07
N GLU A 89 -19.67 4.98 21.74
CA GLU A 89 -20.93 5.21 21.02
C GLU A 89 -22.03 4.20 21.43
N GLN A 90 -21.67 2.93 21.58
CA GLN A 90 -22.60 1.89 22.05
C GLN A 90 -23.13 2.15 23.47
N GLU A 91 -22.32 2.76 24.33
CA GLU A 91 -22.70 3.06 25.71
C GLU A 91 -23.46 4.39 25.81
N ALA A 92 -23.12 5.38 25.00
CA ALA A 92 -23.89 6.63 24.89
C ALA A 92 -25.33 6.37 24.45
N ALA A 93 -25.56 5.36 23.60
CA ALA A 93 -26.89 4.89 23.21
C ALA A 93 -27.68 4.25 24.39
N LYS A 94 -27.00 3.77 25.43
CA LYS A 94 -27.64 3.16 26.61
C LYS A 94 -28.00 4.27 27.61
N LYS A 95 -29.30 4.50 27.85
CA LYS A 95 -29.83 5.56 28.72
C LYS A 95 -29.59 5.36 30.24
N ARG A 96 -28.48 4.74 30.66
CA ARG A 96 -28.16 4.46 32.08
C ARG A 96 -27.23 5.53 32.66
N CYS A 97 -27.57 6.08 33.83
CA CYS A 97 -26.89 7.26 34.37
C CYS A 97 -25.58 6.97 35.13
N PHE A 98 -25.51 5.90 35.93
CA PHE A 98 -24.38 5.67 36.84
C PHE A 98 -23.06 5.28 36.16
N SER A 99 -23.08 4.85 34.89
CA SER A 99 -21.87 4.58 34.10
C SER A 99 -21.35 5.81 33.35
N ARG A 100 -22.12 6.92 33.28
CA ARG A 100 -21.79 8.09 32.44
C ARG A 100 -20.54 8.83 32.88
N LEU A 101 -20.26 8.94 34.18
CA LEU A 101 -19.03 9.58 34.67
C LEU A 101 -17.76 8.89 34.15
N ARG A 102 -17.75 7.56 34.15
CA ARG A 102 -16.61 6.77 33.63
C ARG A 102 -16.45 6.98 32.13
N PHE A 103 -17.55 6.93 31.38
CA PHE A 103 -17.52 7.11 29.92
C PHE A 103 -17.25 8.55 29.50
N LEU A 104 -17.66 9.53 30.31
CA LEU A 104 -17.32 10.92 30.10
C LEU A 104 -15.82 11.12 30.15
N SER A 105 -15.17 10.67 31.23
CA SER A 105 -13.70 10.73 31.34
C SER A 105 -13.01 9.97 30.20
N GLN A 106 -13.55 8.81 29.80
CA GLN A 106 -12.99 8.05 28.67
C GLN A 106 -13.18 8.76 27.33
N SER A 107 -14.29 9.48 27.14
CA SER A 107 -14.55 10.26 25.93
C SER A 107 -13.60 11.45 25.82
N GLU A 108 -13.35 12.15 26.92
CA GLU A 108 -12.40 13.27 26.97
C GLU A 108 -10.96 12.80 26.68
N ASP A 109 -10.55 11.68 27.26
CA ASP A 109 -9.25 11.07 27.01
C ASP A 109 -9.11 10.62 25.54
N ASN A 110 -10.13 9.96 25.00
CA ASN A 110 -10.16 9.55 23.60
C ASN A 110 -10.11 10.75 22.64
N ILE A 111 -10.80 11.86 22.94
CA ILE A 111 -10.74 13.08 22.13
C ILE A 111 -9.30 13.59 22.05
N LYS A 112 -8.59 13.65 23.18
CA LYS A 112 -7.18 14.08 23.23
C LYS A 112 -6.28 13.14 22.42
N GLN A 113 -6.45 11.83 22.59
CA GLN A 113 -5.66 10.85 21.84
C GLN A 113 -5.93 10.90 20.33
N VAL A 114 -7.17 11.14 19.90
CA VAL A 114 -7.48 11.35 18.48
C VAL A 114 -6.79 12.61 17.96
N ASP A 115 -6.76 13.70 18.73
CA ASP A 115 -6.02 14.91 18.34
C ASP A 115 -4.52 14.64 18.18
N GLU A 116 -3.91 13.91 19.11
CA GLU A 116 -2.51 13.51 19.00
C GLU A 116 -2.27 12.64 17.76
N LEU A 117 -3.15 11.68 17.47
CA LEU A 117 -3.05 10.84 16.26
C LEU A 117 -3.24 11.65 14.98
N ILE A 118 -4.10 12.66 14.96
CA ILE A 118 -4.26 13.56 13.81
C ILE A 118 -2.96 14.33 13.56
N GLU A 119 -2.31 14.81 14.62
CA GLU A 119 -1.03 15.52 14.51
C GLU A 119 0.11 14.61 14.05
N LEU A 120 0.25 13.42 14.65
CA LEU A 120 1.25 12.42 14.26
C LEU A 120 1.03 11.91 12.83
N GLY A 121 -0.22 11.80 12.40
CA GLY A 121 -0.61 11.35 11.06
C GLY A 121 -0.25 12.31 9.93
N LYS A 122 0.30 13.49 10.24
CA LYS A 122 0.74 14.46 9.21
C LYS A 122 1.96 13.98 8.44
N PHE A 123 2.88 13.25 9.09
CA PHE A 123 4.12 12.72 8.49
C PHE A 123 4.85 13.74 7.59
N PRO A 124 5.34 14.87 8.14
CA PRO A 124 5.97 15.94 7.35
C PRO A 124 7.20 15.45 6.56
N ASP A 125 7.92 14.47 7.10
CA ASP A 125 9.09 13.85 6.47
C ASP A 125 8.71 12.73 5.48
N GLY A 126 7.43 12.63 5.12
CA GLY A 126 6.87 11.62 4.23
C GLY A 126 6.56 10.27 4.90
N ILE A 127 5.81 9.44 4.18
CA ILE A 127 5.24 8.16 4.65
C ILE A 127 6.14 6.96 4.29
N LEU A 128 6.96 7.12 3.25
CA LEU A 128 7.80 6.07 2.67
C LEU A 128 9.27 6.40 2.89
N ILE A 129 10.08 5.36 3.02
CA ILE A 129 11.55 5.43 2.94
C ILE A 129 12.03 4.77 1.66
N ASP A 130 13.14 5.29 1.15
CA ASP A 130 13.90 4.62 0.11
C ASP A 130 14.68 3.45 0.74
N VAL A 131 14.40 2.25 0.26
CA VAL A 131 15.17 1.06 0.59
C VAL A 131 16.23 0.90 -0.49
N LEU A 132 17.49 0.93 -0.06
CA LEU A 132 18.58 0.40 -0.84
C LEU A 132 18.42 -1.12 -0.85
N GLN A 133 17.84 -1.67 -1.91
CA GLN A 133 17.77 -3.10 -2.12
C GLN A 133 18.29 -3.48 -3.49
N ASP A 134 18.89 -4.68 -3.50
CA ASP A 134 19.62 -5.39 -4.55
C ASP A 134 19.30 -4.84 -5.93
N GLU A 135 20.25 -4.12 -6.54
CA GLU A 135 20.14 -3.58 -7.91
C GLU A 135 20.03 -4.70 -8.96
N GLY A 136 19.66 -5.92 -8.57
CA GLY A 136 20.00 -7.14 -9.24
C GLY A 136 21.43 -7.54 -8.89
N MET A 137 21.65 -8.81 -8.57
CA MET A 137 23.01 -9.35 -8.54
C MET A 137 23.56 -9.37 -9.96
N THR A 138 24.73 -8.76 -10.18
CA THR A 138 25.46 -8.90 -11.45
C THR A 138 25.65 -10.37 -11.75
N LEU A 139 25.16 -10.81 -12.90
CA LEU A 139 25.29 -12.20 -13.31
C LEU A 139 26.73 -12.45 -13.79
N LEU A 140 27.28 -13.63 -13.46
CA LEU A 140 28.60 -14.02 -13.93
C LEU A 140 28.60 -14.06 -15.46
N THR A 141 29.43 -13.20 -16.06
CA THR A 141 29.65 -13.17 -17.50
C THR A 141 31.06 -13.65 -17.82
N THR A 142 31.20 -14.48 -18.84
CA THR A 142 32.51 -14.74 -19.44
C THR A 142 32.98 -13.50 -20.19
N GLN A 143 34.27 -13.17 -20.09
CA GLN A 143 34.83 -12.07 -20.86
C GLN A 143 34.63 -12.37 -22.35
N LEU A 144 34.03 -11.43 -23.08
CA LEU A 144 33.86 -11.51 -24.54
C LEU A 144 35.23 -11.36 -25.23
N ILE A 145 36.07 -12.38 -25.16
CA ILE A 145 37.39 -12.41 -25.78
C ILE A 145 37.20 -12.90 -27.23
N GLY A 146 37.34 -11.99 -28.19
CA GLY A 146 37.49 -12.34 -29.61
C GLY A 146 36.22 -12.41 -30.48
N GLU A 147 35.02 -12.38 -29.91
CA GLU A 147 33.78 -12.39 -30.71
C GLU A 147 33.33 -10.97 -31.10
N THR A 148 33.87 -10.47 -32.21
CA THR A 148 33.52 -9.14 -32.75
C THR A 148 32.01 -8.98 -33.01
N THR A 149 31.33 -10.05 -33.45
CA THR A 149 29.89 -10.06 -33.73
C THR A 149 29.06 -9.86 -32.47
N THR A 150 29.35 -10.61 -31.40
CA THR A 150 28.64 -10.56 -30.11
C THR A 150 28.74 -9.16 -29.50
N LYS A 151 29.95 -8.57 -29.52
CA LYS A 151 30.17 -7.18 -29.09
C LYS A 151 29.40 -6.18 -29.94
N ARG A 152 29.36 -6.36 -31.27
CA ARG A 152 28.62 -5.47 -32.18
C ARG A 152 27.11 -5.51 -31.93
N ILE A 153 26.55 -6.69 -31.63
CA ILE A 153 25.14 -6.87 -31.29
C ILE A 153 24.85 -6.18 -29.96
N LEU A 154 25.68 -6.39 -28.94
CA LEU A 154 25.57 -5.73 -27.64
C LEU A 154 25.53 -4.21 -27.80
N GLU A 155 26.51 -3.61 -28.48
CA GLU A 155 26.54 -2.15 -28.66
C GLU A 155 25.34 -1.63 -29.47
N LYS A 156 24.84 -2.42 -30.42
CA LYS A 156 23.63 -2.06 -31.16
C LYS A 156 22.41 -2.04 -30.24
N ILE A 157 22.23 -3.06 -29.40
CA ILE A 157 21.15 -3.11 -28.41
C ILE A 157 21.27 -1.94 -27.44
N TRP A 158 22.48 -1.68 -26.93
CA TRP A 158 22.74 -0.58 -26.00
C TRP A 158 22.40 0.78 -26.60
N THR A 159 22.84 1.04 -27.84
CA THR A 159 22.52 2.28 -28.56
C THR A 159 21.01 2.45 -28.76
N CYS A 160 20.29 1.36 -29.05
CA CYS A 160 18.83 1.38 -29.16
C CYS A 160 18.17 1.75 -27.82
N LEU A 161 18.65 1.21 -26.71
CA LEU A 161 18.16 1.52 -25.36
C LEU A 161 18.42 2.98 -24.98
N GLU A 162 19.62 3.50 -25.25
CA GLU A 162 19.98 4.90 -24.94
C GLU A 162 19.14 5.92 -25.70
N LYS A 163 18.81 5.64 -26.97
CA LYS A 163 17.97 6.55 -27.77
C LYS A 163 16.53 6.63 -27.27
N GLY A 164 16.02 5.59 -26.63
CA GLY A 164 14.65 5.56 -26.09
C GLY A 164 13.53 5.58 -27.13
N GLU A 165 13.84 5.48 -28.43
CA GLU A 165 12.87 5.49 -29.53
C GLU A 165 12.17 4.13 -29.71
N ILE A 166 12.76 3.06 -29.20
CA ILE A 166 12.30 1.67 -29.37
C ILE A 166 11.84 1.14 -28.00
N GLN A 167 10.60 0.67 -27.93
CA GLN A 167 9.99 0.16 -26.69
C GLN A 167 10.26 -1.34 -26.44
N SER A 168 10.66 -2.09 -27.47
CA SER A 168 10.90 -3.54 -27.35
C SER A 168 11.98 -4.00 -28.33
N ILE A 169 12.90 -4.87 -27.86
CA ILE A 169 14.01 -5.39 -28.64
C ILE A 169 13.98 -6.92 -28.58
N GLY A 170 13.82 -7.57 -29.74
CA GLY A 170 13.89 -9.02 -29.86
C GLY A 170 15.29 -9.50 -30.26
N VAL A 171 15.87 -10.40 -29.46
CA VAL A 171 17.13 -11.10 -29.79
C VAL A 171 16.82 -12.55 -30.14
N TRP A 172 16.84 -12.89 -31.43
CA TRP A 172 16.42 -14.20 -31.93
C TRP A 172 17.50 -14.84 -32.81
N GLY A 173 17.43 -16.16 -32.98
CA GLY A 173 18.38 -16.94 -33.77
C GLY A 173 18.57 -18.35 -33.24
N MET A 174 19.41 -19.14 -33.92
CA MET A 174 19.67 -20.54 -33.57
C MET A 174 20.12 -20.72 -32.10
N GLY A 175 19.81 -21.87 -31.50
CA GLY A 175 20.31 -22.23 -30.17
C GLY A 175 21.85 -22.29 -30.13
N GLY A 176 22.44 -21.98 -28.98
CA GLY A 176 23.89 -22.09 -28.76
C GLY A 176 24.75 -20.92 -29.27
N ILE A 177 24.18 -19.93 -29.94
CA ILE A 177 24.92 -18.76 -30.48
C ILE A 177 25.25 -17.68 -29.44
N GLY A 178 24.98 -17.90 -28.16
CA GLY A 178 25.28 -16.94 -27.09
C GLY A 178 24.29 -15.79 -26.92
N LYS A 179 23.02 -15.94 -27.35
CA LYS A 179 21.97 -14.90 -27.16
C LYS A 179 21.82 -14.49 -25.69
N THR A 180 21.63 -15.47 -24.81
CA THR A 180 21.53 -15.26 -23.37
C THR A 180 22.78 -14.53 -22.85
N ILE A 181 23.98 -14.89 -23.32
CA ILE A 181 25.23 -14.20 -22.94
C ILE A 181 25.19 -12.70 -23.29
N VAL A 182 24.71 -12.33 -24.49
CA VAL A 182 24.55 -10.93 -24.87
C VAL A 182 23.58 -10.22 -23.94
N VAL A 183 22.41 -10.81 -23.69
CA VAL A 183 21.37 -10.23 -22.84
C VAL A 183 21.85 -10.11 -21.39
N THR A 184 22.63 -11.06 -20.88
CA THR A 184 23.25 -11.01 -19.55
C THR A 184 24.22 -9.81 -19.42
N HIS A 185 25.03 -9.53 -20.45
CA HIS A 185 25.90 -8.35 -20.42
C HIS A 185 25.09 -7.05 -20.46
N ILE A 186 24.01 -6.99 -21.24
CA ILE A 186 23.10 -5.84 -21.26
C ILE A 186 22.45 -5.65 -19.89
N TYR A 187 21.97 -6.72 -19.26
CA TYR A 187 21.43 -6.69 -17.91
C TYR A 187 22.42 -6.07 -16.93
N ASN A 188 23.65 -6.60 -16.85
CA ASN A 188 24.68 -6.05 -15.95
C ASN A 188 24.94 -4.55 -16.20
N ARG A 189 25.02 -4.14 -17.47
CA ARG A 189 25.21 -2.73 -17.83
C ARG A 189 24.00 -1.86 -17.49
N LEU A 190 22.78 -2.39 -17.56
CA LEU A 190 21.57 -1.71 -17.11
C LEU A 190 21.56 -1.49 -15.60
N LEU A 191 22.05 -2.47 -14.82
CA LEU A 191 22.18 -2.33 -13.36
C LEU A 191 23.14 -1.18 -12.99
N GLU A 192 24.30 -1.12 -13.65
CA GLU A 192 25.27 -0.02 -13.49
C GLU A 192 24.68 1.36 -13.86
N ASN A 193 23.60 1.39 -14.65
CA ASN A 193 22.93 2.60 -15.13
C ASN A 193 21.48 2.69 -14.63
N SER A 194 21.20 2.15 -13.44
CA SER A 194 19.87 2.10 -12.82
C SER A 194 19.22 3.47 -12.64
N SER A 195 20.02 4.52 -12.43
CA SER A 195 19.55 5.92 -12.36
C SER A 195 18.92 6.39 -13.68
N THR A 196 19.42 5.89 -14.80
CA THR A 196 18.94 6.21 -16.13
C THR A 196 17.82 5.28 -16.54
N PHE A 197 17.93 3.97 -16.35
CA PHE A 197 16.96 2.99 -16.89
C PHE A 197 15.88 2.55 -15.90
N GLY A 198 15.98 2.95 -14.63
CA GLY A 198 15.07 2.51 -13.59
C GLY A 198 15.36 1.08 -13.15
N GLN A 199 14.33 0.39 -12.64
CA GLN A 199 14.46 -0.99 -12.16
C GLN A 199 14.59 -1.96 -13.33
N VAL A 200 15.40 -3.01 -13.18
CA VAL A 200 15.62 -4.03 -14.21
C VAL A 200 15.11 -5.37 -13.69
N TYR A 201 14.13 -5.94 -14.37
CA TYR A 201 13.53 -7.22 -14.02
C TYR A 201 13.98 -8.27 -15.02
N TRP A 202 14.51 -9.40 -14.52
CA TRP A 202 14.85 -10.55 -15.34
C TRP A 202 13.90 -11.70 -15.05
N VAL A 203 13.18 -12.16 -16.07
CA VAL A 203 12.31 -13.33 -16.03
C VAL A 203 12.87 -14.35 -17.02
N THR A 204 13.25 -15.53 -16.52
CA THR A 204 13.57 -16.67 -17.37
C THR A 204 12.32 -17.52 -17.53
N ILE A 205 12.01 -17.85 -18.78
CA ILE A 205 10.77 -18.52 -19.15
C ILE A 205 11.11 -19.95 -19.54
N SER A 206 10.32 -20.91 -19.09
CA SER A 206 10.54 -22.31 -19.47
C SER A 206 10.10 -22.52 -20.92
N LYS A 207 10.77 -23.45 -21.60
CA LYS A 207 10.51 -23.77 -23.02
C LYS A 207 9.06 -24.20 -23.31
N GLU A 208 8.38 -24.80 -22.35
CA GLU A 208 7.00 -25.32 -22.46
C GLU A 208 6.02 -24.47 -21.63
N SER A 209 6.21 -23.14 -21.61
CA SER A 209 5.40 -22.22 -20.80
C SER A 209 4.19 -21.70 -21.57
N SER A 210 3.02 -21.82 -20.94
CA SER A 210 1.81 -21.15 -21.39
C SER A 210 1.87 -19.64 -21.12
N ILE A 211 0.95 -18.89 -21.73
CA ILE A 211 0.76 -17.46 -21.40
C ILE A 211 0.45 -17.27 -19.90
N HIS A 212 -0.26 -18.23 -19.29
CA HIS A 212 -0.57 -18.23 -17.87
C HIS A 212 0.72 -18.30 -17.03
N ASP A 213 1.62 -19.24 -17.35
CA ASP A 213 2.91 -19.42 -16.67
C ASP A 213 3.81 -18.18 -16.84
N LEU A 214 3.79 -17.58 -18.03
CA LEU A 214 4.51 -16.34 -18.29
C LEU A 214 4.00 -15.19 -17.39
N GLN A 215 2.68 -15.04 -17.31
CA GLN A 215 2.08 -14.01 -16.46
C GLN A 215 2.36 -14.26 -14.98
N ASP A 216 2.37 -15.52 -14.51
CA ASP A 216 2.78 -15.88 -13.14
C ASP A 216 4.24 -15.53 -12.88
N ALA A 217 5.15 -15.92 -13.77
CA ALA A 217 6.58 -15.65 -13.61
C ALA A 217 6.88 -14.14 -13.59
N ILE A 218 6.16 -13.35 -14.41
CA ILE A 218 6.23 -11.90 -14.35
C ILE A 218 5.65 -11.42 -13.02
N ALA A 219 4.44 -11.82 -12.65
CA ALA A 219 3.77 -11.36 -11.44
C ALA A 219 4.60 -11.60 -10.17
N GLU A 220 5.27 -12.76 -10.08
CA GLU A 220 6.21 -13.08 -9.01
C GLU A 220 7.34 -12.04 -8.91
N LYS A 221 7.94 -11.63 -10.05
CA LYS A 221 8.99 -10.59 -10.06
C LYS A 221 8.49 -9.22 -9.65
N PHE A 222 7.21 -8.94 -9.83
CA PHE A 222 6.60 -7.66 -9.47
C PHE A 222 5.82 -7.71 -8.14
N ASN A 223 5.85 -8.84 -7.40
CA ASN A 223 5.05 -9.09 -6.21
C ASN A 223 3.55 -8.79 -6.40
N ILE A 224 3.01 -9.22 -7.54
CA ILE A 224 1.60 -9.07 -7.88
C ILE A 224 0.90 -10.38 -7.56
N GLU A 225 -0.07 -10.31 -6.64
CA GLU A 225 -0.97 -11.44 -6.38
C GLU A 225 -2.14 -11.40 -7.36
N PHE A 226 -2.34 -12.49 -8.09
CA PHE A 226 -3.58 -12.73 -8.81
C PHE A 226 -4.61 -13.35 -7.86
N SER A 227 -5.90 -13.00 -8.04
CA SER A 227 -6.98 -13.79 -7.45
C SER A 227 -7.04 -15.15 -8.15
N GLU A 228 -7.21 -16.24 -7.40
CA GLU A 228 -7.00 -17.65 -7.80
C GLU A 228 -7.69 -18.16 -9.09
N GLU A 229 -8.60 -17.39 -9.72
CA GLU A 229 -9.38 -17.79 -10.91
C GLU A 229 -9.46 -16.69 -11.98
N GLY A 230 -8.38 -15.93 -12.19
CA GLY A 230 -8.31 -14.91 -13.24
C GLY A 230 -8.06 -15.51 -14.63
N ASP A 231 -8.91 -15.18 -15.60
CA ASP A 231 -8.63 -15.37 -17.03
C ASP A 231 -7.37 -14.61 -17.47
N ASP A 232 -6.65 -15.11 -18.48
CA ASP A 232 -5.35 -14.57 -18.94
C ASP A 232 -5.45 -13.09 -19.34
N ASP A 233 -6.59 -12.68 -19.92
CA ASP A 233 -6.85 -11.28 -20.27
C ASP A 233 -6.94 -10.39 -19.02
N LYS A 234 -7.61 -10.85 -17.96
CA LYS A 234 -7.72 -10.08 -16.71
C LYS A 234 -6.36 -9.95 -16.04
N ARG A 235 -5.58 -11.03 -16.04
CA ARG A 235 -4.23 -11.07 -15.47
C ARG A 235 -3.29 -10.13 -16.24
N SER A 236 -3.35 -10.13 -17.58
CA SER A 236 -2.60 -9.18 -18.41
C SER A 236 -2.97 -7.72 -18.10
N ALA A 237 -4.26 -7.42 -17.89
CA ALA A 237 -4.72 -6.09 -17.53
C ALA A 237 -4.25 -5.66 -16.13
N LEU A 238 -4.15 -6.60 -15.18
CA LEU A 238 -3.59 -6.35 -13.84
C LEU A 238 -2.09 -6.06 -13.91
N LEU A 239 -1.32 -6.84 -14.68
CA LEU A 239 0.10 -6.59 -14.94
C LEU A 239 0.30 -5.22 -15.58
N PHE A 240 -0.48 -4.90 -16.62
CA PHE A 240 -0.41 -3.61 -17.29
C PHE A 240 -0.70 -2.44 -16.33
N LYS A 241 -1.72 -2.57 -15.49
CA LYS A 241 -2.05 -1.56 -14.48
C LYS A 241 -0.93 -1.39 -13.44
N ALA A 242 -0.25 -2.48 -13.06
CA ALA A 242 0.91 -2.40 -12.20
C ALA A 242 2.09 -1.69 -12.90
N PHE A 243 2.35 -2.02 -14.16
CA PHE A 243 3.39 -1.38 -14.96
C PHE A 243 3.16 0.12 -15.13
N GLN A 244 1.92 0.57 -15.28
CA GLN A 244 1.58 2.00 -15.33
C GLN A 244 1.92 2.77 -14.05
N LYS A 245 2.03 2.08 -12.91
CA LYS A 245 2.44 2.70 -11.63
C LYS A 245 3.95 2.80 -11.49
N LEU A 246 4.70 2.01 -12.26
CA LEU A 246 6.15 2.09 -12.30
C LEU A 246 6.55 3.30 -13.16
N LYS A 247 7.40 4.17 -12.61
CA LYS A 247 7.86 5.36 -13.35
C LYS A 247 8.74 4.98 -14.54
N LYS A 248 9.70 4.08 -14.30
CA LYS A 248 10.69 3.67 -15.30
C LYS A 248 11.27 2.31 -14.92
N PHE A 249 11.26 1.38 -15.86
CA PHE A 249 11.82 0.04 -15.69
C PHE A 249 12.21 -0.58 -17.04
N VAL A 250 13.00 -1.66 -16.99
CA VAL A 250 13.30 -2.57 -18.08
C VAL A 250 12.88 -3.98 -17.67
N LEU A 251 12.16 -4.67 -18.53
CA LEU A 251 11.80 -6.09 -18.35
C LEU A 251 12.54 -6.92 -19.40
N ILE A 252 13.36 -7.86 -18.94
CA ILE A 252 14.07 -8.83 -19.76
C ILE A 252 13.33 -10.17 -19.63
N LEU A 253 12.90 -10.68 -20.77
CA LEU A 253 12.31 -12.01 -20.91
C LEU A 253 13.33 -12.90 -21.62
N ASP A 254 13.93 -13.84 -20.90
CA ASP A 254 14.92 -14.78 -21.42
C ASP A 254 14.32 -16.16 -21.69
N ASP A 255 14.90 -16.85 -22.66
CA ASP A 255 14.49 -18.19 -23.11
C ASP A 255 13.03 -18.29 -23.59
N LEU A 256 12.56 -17.26 -24.33
CA LEU A 256 11.28 -17.29 -25.04
C LEU A 256 11.33 -18.23 -26.26
N TRP A 257 10.47 -19.24 -26.29
CA TRP A 257 10.35 -20.21 -27.40
C TRP A 257 9.08 -20.07 -28.23
N GLU A 258 8.01 -19.52 -27.67
CA GLU A 258 6.73 -19.33 -28.35
C GLU A 258 6.48 -17.85 -28.67
N VAL A 259 5.69 -17.60 -29.72
CA VAL A 259 5.16 -16.27 -30.01
C VAL A 259 3.86 -16.12 -29.24
N TYR A 260 3.87 -15.26 -28.22
CA TYR A 260 2.67 -14.86 -27.51
C TYR A 260 1.98 -13.77 -28.33
N GLU A 261 1.10 -14.17 -29.25
CA GLU A 261 0.26 -13.20 -29.96
C GLU A 261 -0.79 -12.64 -29.02
N PRO A 262 -1.04 -11.32 -29.02
CA PRO A 262 -2.20 -10.76 -28.34
C PRO A 262 -3.45 -11.36 -28.99
N THR A 263 -4.20 -12.18 -28.26
CA THR A 263 -5.52 -12.65 -28.68
C THR A 263 -6.42 -11.43 -28.85
N GLY A 264 -6.65 -11.00 -30.11
CA GLY A 264 -7.51 -9.86 -30.43
C GLY A 264 -6.97 -8.87 -31.48
N TRP A 265 -5.74 -9.03 -31.99
CA TRP A 265 -5.29 -8.24 -33.13
C TRP A 265 -5.80 -8.82 -34.46
N ASN A 266 -6.94 -8.31 -34.93
CA ASN A 266 -7.34 -8.45 -36.32
C ASN A 266 -6.29 -7.76 -37.20
N SER A 267 -5.53 -8.58 -37.93
CA SER A 267 -4.57 -8.20 -38.96
C SER A 267 -5.29 -7.46 -40.08
N SER A 268 -5.30 -6.14 -40.00
CA SER A 268 -5.86 -5.26 -41.04
C SER A 268 -5.00 -4.03 -41.29
N TRP A 269 -3.67 -4.15 -41.20
CA TRP A 269 -2.76 -3.14 -41.75
C TRP A 269 -1.48 -3.85 -42.23
N SER A 270 -1.51 -4.22 -43.51
CA SER A 270 -0.33 -4.49 -44.35
C SER A 270 0.02 -3.24 -45.14
#